data_AF-A0A023B458-F1
#
_entry.id   AF-A0A023B458-F1
#
_cell.length_a   1.000
_cell.length_b   1.000
_cell.length_c   1.000
_cell.angle_alpha   90.00
_cell.angle_beta   90.00
_cell.angle_gamma   90.00
#
_symmetry.space_group_name_H-M   'P 1'
#
loop_
_entity.id
_entity.type
_entity.pdbx_description
1 polymer ?
#
loop_
_entity_poly.entity_id
_entity_poly.type
_entity_poly.pdbx_seq_one_letter_code
_entity_poly.pdbx_strand_id
1 'polypeptide(L)'
;MSPKTTAMSPAITVSPTTTMIPNTVMNPKTTTSPTAAMSPTTTTSPTATTSPTMTMSPTTMSPEMSRVALDGLRPERSRCVEILNSLKTAASNWPMDVEAGPYPCDGGSGQLLCATREGQTCHRFGGPWKYGAFAVREAIEHHLGNGSNCIPHCDGKAEAIRHVWEETQRNLLSIPPCPTPGFLDFTIRPSVPDLNDFEAMMRSRYPIVEECSGVCGECLEDTHTRKCSCSFVYAKCRIQAKGEKRPQVIELMDYNTQPGELFKHLSPFNNKLGLYDILGCRYECRQPGPDIKAISATGVDVRIVETEPTGDDSPLNSRLSRRELSSLQLPIELCRAYPEGGWRQLAEIGRCPCDGGSGVMMCKTTKHDCRARSSCGKDLAVSCHHFGPVWMDVFAVEDAVKHHIDRIKDCVVRCDDEDTMRHHFWEEANYALWNAPGYQRQTSLTSSSPKLLPKWYPAERSCSSTCNSDRQSCTNVPDCMCRVAHVKCETNFKNGHGEQELESWGFNTRMQNVLGMLSVPGANAKTTHPQTYYINTRNCNATCHGIMQSPK
;
A
#
# COMPACT_ATOMS: atom_id res chain seq x y z
N MET A 1 -15.21 43.02 -27.79
CA MET A 1 -15.73 42.02 -28.75
C MET A 1 -15.47 40.65 -28.15
N SER A 2 -16.52 40.03 -27.60
CA SER A 2 -16.48 38.70 -26.99
C SER A 2 -17.02 37.68 -27.97
N PRO A 3 -16.44 36.47 -28.11
CA PRO A 3 -17.12 35.38 -28.77
C PRO A 3 -17.95 34.60 -27.75
N LYS A 4 -19.25 34.54 -28.05
CA LYS A 4 -20.28 33.76 -27.39
C LYS A 4 -20.27 32.38 -28.07
N THR A 5 -19.93 31.32 -27.34
CA THR A 5 -20.01 29.94 -27.84
C THR A 5 -21.04 29.19 -27.01
N THR A 6 -22.02 28.60 -27.68
CA THR A 6 -23.18 27.91 -27.10
C THR A 6 -23.28 26.52 -27.70
N ALA A 7 -23.64 25.54 -26.85
CA ALA A 7 -24.20 24.21 -27.14
C ALA A 7 -23.19 23.14 -27.66
N MET A 8 -23.30 21.83 -27.41
CA MET A 8 -24.39 20.97 -26.91
C MET A 8 -23.81 19.79 -26.08
N SER A 9 -24.56 19.30 -25.09
CA SER A 9 -24.33 18.00 -24.43
C SER A 9 -25.11 16.89 -25.14
N PRO A 10 -24.56 15.68 -25.36
CA PRO A 10 -25.37 14.52 -25.71
C PRO A 10 -25.82 13.77 -24.45
N ALA A 11 -27.12 13.53 -24.38
CA ALA A 11 -27.74 12.61 -23.43
C ALA A 11 -27.45 11.16 -23.87
N ILE A 12 -26.97 10.32 -22.94
CA ILE A 12 -26.83 8.88 -23.16
C ILE A 12 -28.04 8.20 -22.51
N THR A 13 -28.88 7.63 -23.37
CA THR A 13 -30.00 6.74 -23.05
C THR A 13 -29.48 5.35 -22.73
N VAL A 14 -29.79 4.82 -21.54
CA VAL A 14 -29.50 3.43 -21.16
C VAL A 14 -30.76 2.61 -21.36
N SER A 15 -30.69 1.56 -22.19
CA SER A 15 -31.76 0.56 -22.36
C SER A 15 -31.33 -0.76 -21.72
N PRO A 16 -32.16 -1.44 -20.92
CA PRO A 16 -31.83 -2.74 -20.36
C PRO A 16 -32.49 -3.86 -21.17
N THR A 17 -31.73 -4.87 -21.62
CA THR A 17 -32.30 -6.21 -21.87
C THR A 17 -31.20 -7.26 -21.95
N THR A 18 -31.13 -8.14 -20.96
CA THR A 18 -30.48 -9.45 -21.14
C THR A 18 -31.45 -10.52 -20.65
N THR A 19 -32.06 -11.18 -21.62
CA THR A 19 -33.01 -12.27 -21.46
C THR A 19 -32.24 -13.56 -21.18
N MET A 20 -32.57 -14.24 -20.07
CA MET A 20 -32.07 -15.59 -19.77
C MET A 20 -32.80 -16.62 -20.64
N ILE A 21 -32.05 -17.45 -21.37
CA ILE A 21 -32.56 -18.64 -22.07
C ILE A 21 -32.18 -19.86 -21.24
N PRO A 22 -33.12 -20.73 -20.82
CA PRO A 22 -32.80 -22.05 -20.33
C PRO A 22 -32.96 -23.08 -21.46
N ASN A 23 -32.03 -24.05 -21.51
CA ASN A 23 -32.32 -25.50 -21.63
C ASN A 23 -31.16 -26.25 -22.28
N THR A 24 -30.62 -27.23 -21.54
CA THR A 24 -30.09 -28.45 -22.16
C THR A 24 -30.44 -29.67 -21.30
N VAL A 25 -31.52 -30.30 -21.71
CA VAL A 25 -31.85 -31.74 -21.76
C VAL A 25 -30.77 -32.70 -21.22
N MET A 26 -31.12 -33.47 -20.17
CA MET A 26 -30.51 -34.76 -19.88
C MET A 26 -31.47 -35.88 -20.28
N ASN A 27 -30.95 -36.87 -21.02
CA ASN A 27 -31.69 -38.05 -21.45
C ASN A 27 -31.39 -39.25 -20.51
N PRO A 28 -32.35 -40.16 -20.24
CA PRO A 28 -32.24 -41.18 -19.21
C PRO A 28 -31.86 -42.55 -19.76
N LYS A 29 -31.32 -43.43 -18.90
CA LYS A 29 -31.45 -44.89 -19.08
C LYS A 29 -31.39 -45.64 -17.73
N THR A 30 -32.54 -46.23 -17.38
CA THR A 30 -32.83 -47.56 -16.80
C THR A 30 -31.75 -48.23 -15.93
N THR A 31 -32.07 -48.88 -14.80
CA THR A 31 -32.87 -50.13 -14.75
C THR A 31 -33.39 -50.44 -13.34
N THR A 32 -34.55 -51.09 -13.31
CA THR A 32 -35.44 -51.54 -12.22
C THR A 32 -34.92 -52.71 -11.35
N SER A 33 -35.36 -52.78 -10.09
CA SER A 33 -35.96 -53.99 -9.43
C SER A 33 -36.43 -53.72 -7.97
N PRO A 34 -37.40 -54.48 -7.42
CA PRO A 34 -38.49 -53.90 -6.65
C PRO A 34 -38.75 -54.46 -5.23
N THR A 35 -39.77 -53.86 -4.60
CA THR A 35 -40.75 -54.40 -3.62
C THR A 35 -40.43 -54.32 -2.13
N ALA A 36 -41.21 -53.50 -1.40
CA ALA A 36 -42.03 -53.97 -0.27
C ALA A 36 -43.00 -52.90 0.27
N ALA A 37 -44.28 -53.29 0.28
CA ALA A 37 -45.33 -53.02 1.27
C ALA A 37 -45.88 -51.59 1.49
N MET A 38 -47.17 -51.47 1.15
CA MET A 38 -48.10 -50.42 1.59
C MET A 38 -48.55 -50.61 3.04
N SER A 39 -48.83 -49.51 3.74
CA SER A 39 -50.19 -49.24 4.27
C SER A 39 -50.32 -47.78 4.78
N PRO A 40 -51.51 -47.17 4.69
CA PRO A 40 -51.74 -45.74 4.91
C PRO A 40 -52.36 -45.45 6.28
N THR A 41 -52.15 -44.24 6.84
CA THR A 41 -53.21 -43.59 7.62
C THR A 41 -53.02 -42.07 7.69
N THR A 42 -54.13 -41.41 7.39
CA THR A 42 -54.49 -40.00 7.57
C THR A 42 -54.30 -39.47 8.98
N THR A 43 -53.82 -38.23 9.11
CA THR A 43 -54.45 -37.23 10.00
C THR A 43 -54.12 -35.80 9.58
N THR A 44 -55.17 -35.04 9.31
CA THR A 44 -55.19 -33.59 9.06
C THR A 44 -55.27 -32.80 10.36
N SER A 45 -54.51 -31.69 10.41
CA SER A 45 -54.73 -30.44 11.17
C SER A 45 -54.42 -30.46 12.70
N PRO A 46 -54.06 -29.32 13.34
CA PRO A 46 -54.28 -27.93 12.91
C PRO A 46 -53.09 -26.94 13.02
N THR A 47 -53.29 -25.83 12.34
CA THR A 47 -52.81 -24.46 12.54
C THR A 47 -52.26 -24.17 13.95
N ALA A 48 -50.98 -23.80 14.03
CA ALA A 48 -50.36 -23.18 15.20
C ALA A 48 -49.95 -21.74 14.87
N THR A 49 -50.84 -20.86 15.31
CA THR A 49 -50.74 -19.46 15.71
C THR A 49 -49.32 -18.95 16.04
N THR A 50 -49.00 -17.79 15.45
CA THR A 50 -48.12 -16.71 15.96
C THR A 50 -46.81 -17.11 16.64
N SER A 51 -45.71 -17.01 15.91
CA SER A 51 -44.37 -16.88 16.50
C SER A 51 -44.29 -15.63 17.39
N PRO A 52 -43.67 -15.73 18.58
CA PRO A 52 -43.57 -14.61 19.49
C PRO A 52 -42.64 -13.55 18.90
N THR A 53 -43.06 -12.29 18.99
CA THR A 53 -42.17 -11.14 18.93
C THR A 53 -41.02 -11.41 19.89
N MET A 54 -39.83 -11.74 19.38
CA MET A 54 -38.62 -11.73 20.20
C MET A 54 -38.39 -10.28 20.59
N THR A 55 -38.86 -9.91 21.78
CA THR A 55 -38.37 -8.75 22.49
C THR A 55 -36.90 -9.04 22.77
N MET A 56 -36.01 -8.53 21.91
CA MET A 56 -34.59 -8.46 22.20
C MET A 56 -34.47 -7.61 23.46
N SER A 57 -34.32 -8.26 24.61
CA SER A 57 -33.80 -7.60 25.82
C SER A 57 -32.52 -6.86 25.42
N PRO A 58 -32.29 -5.62 25.87
CA PRO A 58 -31.10 -4.87 25.51
C PRO A 58 -29.91 -5.61 26.11
N THR A 59 -29.33 -6.51 25.32
CA THR A 59 -28.03 -7.08 25.59
C THR A 59 -27.10 -5.89 25.74
N THR A 60 -26.45 -5.77 26.88
CA THR A 60 -25.46 -4.76 27.23
C THR A 60 -24.38 -4.73 26.14
N MET A 61 -24.62 -3.95 25.09
CA MET A 61 -23.68 -3.70 24.01
C MET A 61 -22.68 -2.68 24.56
N SER A 62 -21.70 -3.16 25.31
CA SER A 62 -20.38 -2.52 25.33
C SER A 62 -19.38 -3.42 26.03
N PRO A 63 -18.31 -3.85 25.35
CA PRO A 63 -17.08 -4.08 26.06
C PRO A 63 -16.59 -2.71 26.52
N GLU A 64 -16.92 -2.36 27.75
CA GLU A 64 -16.29 -1.27 28.47
C GLU A 64 -14.77 -1.39 28.28
N MET A 65 -14.14 -0.32 27.77
CA MET A 65 -12.68 -0.32 27.57
C MET A 65 -12.03 -0.72 28.90
N SER A 66 -11.25 -1.80 28.89
CA SER A 66 -10.63 -2.28 30.11
C SER A 66 -9.61 -1.26 30.64
N ARG A 67 -9.36 -1.28 31.95
CA ARG A 67 -8.31 -0.43 32.54
C ARG A 67 -6.95 -0.64 31.88
N VAL A 68 -6.63 -1.89 31.52
CA VAL A 68 -5.38 -2.24 30.82
C VAL A 68 -5.31 -1.59 29.45
N ALA A 69 -6.42 -1.61 28.68
CA ALA A 69 -6.48 -0.93 27.39
C ALA A 69 -6.30 0.59 27.56
N LEU A 70 -6.98 1.20 28.54
CA LEU A 70 -6.87 2.62 28.84
C LEU A 70 -5.44 3.04 29.24
N ASP A 71 -4.78 2.24 30.09
CA ASP A 71 -3.39 2.48 30.50
C ASP A 71 -2.42 2.32 29.32
N GLY A 72 -2.71 1.41 28.39
CA GLY A 72 -1.96 1.26 27.13
C GLY A 72 -2.03 2.47 26.20
N LEU A 73 -3.06 3.32 26.36
CA LEU A 73 -3.21 4.57 25.59
C LEU A 73 -2.41 5.75 26.19
N ARG A 74 -1.80 5.59 27.37
CA ARG A 74 -1.06 6.68 28.02
C ARG A 74 0.26 6.94 27.28
N PRO A 75 0.50 8.15 26.75
CA PRO A 75 1.80 8.49 26.19
C PRO A 75 2.85 8.60 27.30
N GLU A 76 4.12 8.72 26.90
CA GLU A 76 5.20 9.03 27.84
C GLU A 76 4.89 10.33 28.62
N ARG A 77 5.17 10.33 29.93
CA ARG A 77 4.80 11.42 30.84
C ARG A 77 5.39 12.77 30.41
N SER A 78 6.61 12.78 29.89
CA SER A 78 7.29 13.97 29.35
C SER A 78 6.45 14.65 28.27
N ARG A 79 5.99 13.90 27.27
CA ARG A 79 5.16 14.41 26.16
C ARG A 79 3.79 14.92 26.62
N CYS A 80 3.19 14.24 27.59
CA CYS A 80 1.95 14.72 28.21
C CYS A 80 2.14 16.12 28.85
N VAL A 81 3.24 16.32 29.60
CA VAL A 81 3.56 17.59 30.25
C VAL A 81 3.83 18.70 29.23
N GLU A 82 4.51 18.39 28.13
CA GLU A 82 4.75 19.35 27.03
C GLU A 82 3.45 19.87 26.43
N ILE A 83 2.50 18.98 26.16
CA ILE A 83 1.19 19.34 25.61
C ILE A 83 0.36 20.12 26.62
N LEU A 84 0.40 19.73 27.90
CA LEU A 84 -0.25 20.50 28.96
C LEU A 84 0.28 21.94 29.05
N ASN A 85 1.58 22.12 28.88
CA ASN A 85 2.20 23.44 28.91
C ASN A 85 1.89 24.27 27.65
N SER A 86 1.79 23.63 26.47
CA SER A 86 1.40 24.32 25.23
C SER A 86 -0.07 24.71 25.21
N LEU A 87 -0.95 23.97 25.88
CA LEU A 87 -2.37 24.30 25.97
C LEU A 87 -2.67 25.49 26.89
N LYS A 88 -1.83 25.76 27.89
CA LYS A 88 -1.98 26.95 28.76
C LYS A 88 -1.88 28.26 27.98
N THR A 89 -1.31 28.26 26.78
CA THR A 89 -1.15 29.45 25.94
C THR A 89 -2.18 29.55 24.81
N ALA A 90 -2.93 28.49 24.52
CA ALA A 90 -3.93 28.46 23.44
C ALA A 90 -5.35 28.63 23.98
N ALA A 91 -5.91 29.84 23.86
CA ALA A 91 -7.19 30.26 24.42
C ALA A 91 -8.46 29.72 23.69
N SER A 92 -8.36 28.66 22.88
CA SER A 92 -9.45 28.16 22.02
C SER A 92 -9.81 26.69 22.27
N ASN A 93 -9.84 26.26 23.53
CA ASN A 93 -10.19 24.89 23.89
C ASN A 93 -11.69 24.79 24.21
N TRP A 94 -12.43 24.08 23.36
CA TRP A 94 -13.82 23.72 23.63
C TRP A 94 -13.85 22.48 24.52
N PRO A 95 -14.38 22.54 25.75
CA PRO A 95 -14.54 21.35 26.58
C PRO A 95 -15.46 20.35 25.87
N MET A 96 -15.13 19.05 25.96
CA MET A 96 -16.05 17.98 25.58
C MET A 96 -17.16 17.84 26.63
N ASP A 97 -17.98 18.86 26.77
CA ASP A 97 -18.99 18.97 27.85
C ASP A 97 -20.34 18.33 27.47
N VAL A 98 -20.47 17.86 26.23
CA VAL A 98 -21.72 17.26 25.72
C VAL A 98 -21.56 15.75 25.63
N GLU A 99 -22.62 15.03 26.05
CA GLU A 99 -22.74 13.58 25.83
C GLU A 99 -22.73 13.21 24.34
N ALA A 100 -23.11 14.17 23.48
CA ALA A 100 -23.19 14.05 22.03
C ALA A 100 -22.76 15.37 21.38
N GLY A 101 -21.86 15.32 20.40
CA GLY A 101 -21.44 16.51 19.68
C GLY A 101 -20.57 16.16 18.48
N PRO A 102 -20.02 17.17 17.78
CA PRO A 102 -19.01 16.93 16.77
C PRO A 102 -17.88 16.06 17.33
N TYR A 103 -17.48 15.04 16.56
CA TYR A 103 -16.32 14.23 16.87
C TYR A 103 -15.09 15.14 16.96
N PRO A 104 -14.29 15.06 18.04
CA PRO A 104 -13.05 15.80 18.12
C PRO A 104 -12.14 15.53 16.93
N CYS A 105 -11.36 16.55 16.56
CA CYS A 105 -10.36 16.44 15.49
C CYS A 105 -10.95 16.00 14.14
N ASP A 106 -12.22 16.34 13.90
CA ASP A 106 -12.99 15.93 12.73
C ASP A 106 -13.02 14.42 12.49
N GLY A 107 -12.84 13.62 13.55
CA GLY A 107 -12.76 12.15 13.48
C GLY A 107 -11.35 11.59 13.33
N GLY A 108 -10.32 12.45 13.35
CA GLY A 108 -8.91 12.09 13.33
C GLY A 108 -8.36 11.62 14.69
N SER A 109 -7.04 11.45 14.73
CA SER A 109 -6.32 11.05 15.95
C SER A 109 -5.88 12.25 16.79
N GLY A 110 -5.61 11.98 18.06
CA GLY A 110 -5.12 12.99 18.97
C GLY A 110 -4.88 12.44 20.38
N GLN A 111 -4.82 13.37 21.32
CA GLN A 111 -4.59 13.12 22.73
C GLN A 111 -5.66 13.81 23.56
N LEU A 112 -6.19 13.10 24.55
CA LEU A 112 -7.22 13.59 25.44
C LEU A 112 -6.63 13.88 26.80
N LEU A 113 -6.73 15.13 27.24
CA LEU A 113 -6.22 15.59 28.51
C LEU A 113 -7.36 15.79 29.48
N CYS A 114 -7.39 15.03 30.56
CA CYS A 114 -8.49 15.01 31.52
C CYS A 114 -8.01 15.36 32.92
N ALA A 115 -8.80 16.13 33.66
CA ALA A 115 -8.66 16.21 35.11
C ALA A 115 -9.31 14.98 35.74
N THR A 116 -8.62 14.27 36.62
CA THR A 116 -9.13 13.12 37.36
C THR A 116 -8.90 13.30 38.86
N ARG A 117 -9.39 12.37 39.68
CA ARG A 117 -9.10 12.37 41.13
C ARG A 117 -7.61 12.20 41.45
N GLU A 118 -6.85 11.59 40.54
CA GLU A 118 -5.41 11.35 40.67
C GLU A 118 -4.55 12.50 40.11
N GLY A 119 -5.18 13.56 39.60
CA GLY A 119 -4.50 14.68 38.94
C GLY A 119 -4.82 14.75 37.44
N GLN A 120 -3.94 15.36 36.65
CA GLN A 120 -4.12 15.42 35.20
C GLN A 120 -3.58 14.16 34.52
N THR A 121 -4.38 13.54 33.66
CA THR A 121 -3.97 12.40 32.82
C THR A 121 -4.09 12.75 31.34
N CYS A 122 -3.34 12.03 30.50
CA CYS A 122 -3.41 12.13 29.06
C CYS A 122 -3.50 10.74 28.45
N HIS A 123 -4.37 10.57 27.46
CA HIS A 123 -4.59 9.31 26.77
C HIS A 123 -4.75 9.56 25.28
N ARG A 124 -4.14 8.72 24.44
CA ARG A 124 -4.25 8.78 22.98
C ARG A 124 -5.62 8.29 22.52
N PHE A 125 -6.11 8.81 21.40
CA PHE A 125 -7.36 8.38 20.77
C PHE A 125 -7.31 8.48 19.24
N GLY A 126 -8.27 7.83 18.59
CA GLY A 126 -8.48 7.84 17.15
C GLY A 126 -7.78 6.67 16.45
N GLY A 127 -7.67 6.80 15.12
CA GLY A 127 -7.28 5.73 14.21
C GLY A 127 -6.25 4.74 14.73
N PRO A 128 -4.99 5.17 14.93
CA PRO A 128 -3.87 4.29 15.28
C PRO A 128 -4.09 3.41 16.51
N TRP A 129 -4.96 3.84 17.43
CA TRP A 129 -5.16 3.20 18.73
C TRP A 129 -6.57 2.65 18.94
N LYS A 130 -7.30 2.35 17.86
CA LYS A 130 -8.58 1.60 17.86
C LYS A 130 -9.79 2.30 18.49
N TYR A 131 -9.60 3.18 19.47
CA TYR A 131 -10.66 3.80 20.27
C TYR A 131 -10.85 5.28 19.95
N GLY A 132 -12.09 5.68 19.68
CA GLY A 132 -12.44 7.09 19.49
C GLY A 132 -12.40 7.91 20.79
N ALA A 133 -12.35 9.24 20.66
CA ALA A 133 -12.20 10.18 21.79
C ALA A 133 -13.25 9.99 22.90
N PHE A 134 -14.51 9.75 22.52
CA PHE A 134 -15.59 9.56 23.49
C PHE A 134 -15.45 8.24 24.26
N ALA A 135 -15.07 7.14 23.60
CA ALA A 135 -14.80 5.87 24.27
C ALA A 135 -13.65 5.99 25.29
N VAL A 136 -12.61 6.75 24.95
CA VAL A 136 -11.50 7.05 25.86
C VAL A 136 -11.96 7.93 27.03
N ARG A 137 -12.77 8.97 26.79
CA ARG A 137 -13.34 9.81 27.85
C ARG A 137 -14.18 9.00 28.84
N GLU A 138 -15.09 8.16 28.33
CA GLU A 138 -15.96 7.30 29.14
C GLU A 138 -15.13 6.33 29.99
N ALA A 139 -14.07 5.73 29.42
CA ALA A 139 -13.17 4.87 30.15
C ALA A 139 -12.41 5.61 31.27
N ILE A 140 -11.96 6.85 31.03
CA ILE A 140 -11.34 7.68 32.05
C ILE A 140 -12.33 7.98 33.17
N GLU A 141 -13.56 8.35 32.83
CA GLU A 141 -14.60 8.62 33.82
C GLU A 141 -14.88 7.40 34.70
N HIS A 142 -15.04 6.23 34.07
CA HIS A 142 -15.30 4.97 34.77
C HIS A 142 -14.13 4.55 35.65
N HIS A 143 -12.91 4.53 35.12
CA HIS A 143 -11.76 3.90 35.79
C HIS A 143 -10.93 4.85 36.67
N LEU A 144 -10.88 6.15 36.36
CA LEU A 144 -10.04 7.14 37.05
C LEU A 144 -10.86 8.15 37.86
N GLY A 145 -12.18 8.20 37.64
CA GLY A 145 -13.10 9.10 38.33
C GLY A 145 -12.98 10.55 37.86
N ASN A 146 -14.14 11.17 37.59
CA ASN A 146 -14.31 12.58 37.22
C ASN A 146 -13.81 12.95 35.80
N GLY A 147 -14.25 12.25 34.75
CA GLY A 147 -13.86 12.51 33.35
C GLY A 147 -14.61 13.66 32.65
N SER A 148 -15.25 14.56 33.40
CA SER A 148 -16.06 15.65 32.85
C SER A 148 -15.23 16.76 32.20
N ASN A 149 -14.00 16.98 32.67
CA ASN A 149 -13.12 18.04 32.18
C ASN A 149 -12.01 17.49 31.27
N CYS A 150 -12.41 17.02 30.09
CA CYS A 150 -11.48 16.52 29.08
C CYS A 150 -11.35 17.49 27.90
N ILE A 151 -10.10 17.77 27.50
CA ILE A 151 -9.75 18.66 26.38
C ILE A 151 -9.01 17.83 25.33
N PRO A 152 -9.53 17.73 24.09
CA PRO A 152 -8.83 17.07 23.00
C PRO A 152 -7.72 17.96 22.42
N HIS A 153 -6.56 17.36 22.15
CA HIS A 153 -5.45 17.92 21.39
C HIS A 153 -5.28 17.11 20.12
N CYS A 154 -5.54 17.72 18.97
CA CYS A 154 -5.57 17.02 17.69
C CYS A 154 -4.17 16.89 17.09
N ASP A 155 -3.85 15.70 16.57
CA ASP A 155 -2.61 15.49 15.84
C ASP A 155 -2.64 16.31 14.55
N GLY A 156 -1.51 16.94 14.20
CA GLY A 156 -1.32 17.44 12.85
C GLY A 156 -1.27 16.30 11.83
N LYS A 157 -1.56 16.56 10.54
CA LYS A 157 -1.57 15.51 9.50
C LYS A 157 -0.31 14.62 9.50
N ALA A 158 0.87 15.23 9.61
CA ALA A 158 2.15 14.50 9.66
C ALA A 158 2.30 13.65 10.93
N GLU A 159 1.84 14.16 12.07
CA GLU A 159 1.89 13.44 13.33
C GLU A 159 0.92 12.26 13.34
N ALA A 160 -0.30 12.45 12.82
CA ALA A 160 -1.29 11.39 12.66
C ALA A 160 -0.74 10.24 11.80
N ILE A 161 -0.13 10.55 10.64
CA ILE A 161 0.48 9.53 9.77
C ILE A 161 1.64 8.82 10.46
N ARG A 162 2.49 9.55 11.18
CA ARG A 162 3.58 8.95 11.95
C ARG A 162 3.05 7.98 13.01
N HIS A 163 1.99 8.35 13.75
CA HIS A 163 1.37 7.46 14.73
C HIS A 163 0.75 6.22 14.08
N VAL A 164 0.03 6.38 12.96
CA VAL A 164 -0.49 5.24 12.16
C VAL A 164 0.65 4.28 11.81
N TRP A 165 1.76 4.81 11.30
CA TRP A 165 2.90 4.02 10.85
C TRP A 165 3.60 3.31 12.01
N GLU A 166 3.87 4.00 13.11
CA GLU A 166 4.53 3.43 14.30
C GLU A 166 3.67 2.35 14.96
N GLU A 167 2.37 2.55 15.09
CA GLU A 167 1.47 1.52 15.64
C GLU A 167 1.34 0.33 14.68
N THR A 168 1.29 0.58 13.36
CA THR A 168 1.30 -0.50 12.37
C THR A 168 2.59 -1.30 12.46
N GLN A 169 3.73 -0.63 12.65
CA GLN A 169 5.02 -1.27 12.82
C GLN A 169 5.11 -2.15 14.07
N ARG A 170 4.48 -1.74 15.18
CA ARG A 170 4.45 -2.53 16.41
C ARG A 170 3.61 -3.79 16.29
N ASN A 171 2.54 -3.75 15.49
CA ASN A 171 1.54 -4.81 15.44
C ASN A 171 1.68 -5.76 14.24
N LEU A 172 2.41 -5.36 13.20
CA LEU A 172 2.57 -6.13 11.97
C LEU A 172 4.05 -6.41 11.65
N LEU A 173 4.30 -7.56 11.03
CA LEU A 173 5.64 -7.98 10.60
C LEU A 173 6.09 -7.23 9.35
N SER A 174 7.41 -6.99 9.29
CA SER A 174 8.16 -6.38 8.17
C SER A 174 7.61 -5.04 7.71
N ILE A 175 7.00 -4.30 8.63
CA ILE A 175 6.71 -2.89 8.45
C ILE A 175 7.99 -2.11 8.76
N PRO A 176 8.50 -1.36 7.79
CA PRO A 176 9.69 -0.54 7.96
C PRO A 176 9.39 0.69 8.81
N PRO A 177 10.42 1.34 9.40
CA PRO A 177 10.22 2.57 10.15
C PRO A 177 9.62 3.67 9.28
N CYS A 178 8.83 4.56 9.91
CA CYS A 178 8.31 5.75 9.25
C CYS A 178 9.50 6.60 8.73
N PRO A 179 9.50 7.00 7.45
CA PRO A 179 10.59 7.80 6.91
C PRO A 179 10.75 9.12 7.66
N THR A 180 11.99 9.56 7.84
CA THR A 180 12.27 10.87 8.42
C THR A 180 11.86 11.98 7.45
N PRO A 181 11.47 13.18 7.94
CA PRO A 181 11.27 14.33 7.07
C PRO A 181 12.50 14.58 6.19
N GLY A 182 12.28 14.85 4.90
CA GLY A 182 13.35 15.03 3.93
C GLY A 182 13.83 13.74 3.25
N PHE A 183 13.17 12.60 3.45
CA PHE A 183 13.58 11.35 2.79
C PHE A 183 13.59 11.43 1.25
N LEU A 184 13.01 12.47 0.66
CA LEU A 184 13.35 12.95 -0.68
C LEU A 184 13.90 14.39 -0.59
N ASP A 185 15.23 14.52 -0.54
CA ASP A 185 15.95 15.80 -0.32
C ASP A 185 15.79 16.86 -1.42
N PHE A 186 15.12 16.55 -2.51
CA PHE A 186 15.13 17.35 -3.74
C PHE A 186 13.99 18.35 -3.88
N THR A 187 13.06 18.34 -2.94
CA THR A 187 11.91 19.24 -2.94
C THR A 187 12.25 20.52 -2.15
N ILE A 188 11.81 21.69 -2.64
CA ILE A 188 12.03 23.00 -1.97
C ILE A 188 11.53 22.98 -0.51
N ARG A 189 10.59 22.07 -0.21
CA ARG A 189 10.10 21.77 1.13
C ARG A 189 10.42 20.32 1.41
N PRO A 190 11.11 19.97 2.51
CA PRO A 190 11.40 18.59 2.86
C PRO A 190 10.15 17.72 2.74
N SER A 191 10.26 16.59 2.04
CA SER A 191 9.13 15.66 1.92
C SER A 191 8.73 15.18 3.31
N VAL A 192 7.43 15.21 3.60
CA VAL A 192 6.86 14.67 4.83
C VAL A 192 6.03 13.46 4.44
N PRO A 193 6.16 12.32 5.12
CA PRO A 193 5.32 11.16 4.87
C PRO A 193 3.84 11.52 4.92
N ASP A 194 3.09 11.00 3.95
CA ASP A 194 1.64 11.17 3.88
C ASP A 194 0.92 9.82 3.79
N LEU A 195 -0.41 9.87 3.68
CA LEU A 195 -1.24 8.68 3.63
C LEU A 195 -0.98 7.83 2.38
N ASN A 196 -0.59 8.44 1.26
CA ASN A 196 -0.30 7.70 0.03
C ASN A 196 0.99 6.89 0.18
N ASP A 197 2.01 7.42 0.88
CA ASP A 197 3.22 6.64 1.17
C ASP A 197 2.89 5.42 2.05
N PHE A 198 2.06 5.63 3.08
CA PHE A 198 1.62 4.55 3.97
C PHE A 198 0.84 3.49 3.19
N GLU A 199 -0.08 3.94 2.33
CA GLU A 199 -0.90 3.06 1.51
C GLU A 199 -0.07 2.28 0.48
N ALA A 200 0.91 2.90 -0.17
CA ALA A 200 1.83 2.23 -1.08
C ALA A 200 2.66 1.16 -0.36
N MET A 201 3.14 1.47 0.85
CA MET A 201 3.86 0.53 1.71
C MET A 201 2.96 -0.66 2.11
N MET A 202 1.72 -0.38 2.52
CA MET A 202 0.76 -1.39 2.93
C MET A 202 0.30 -2.26 1.78
N ARG A 203 0.09 -1.72 0.57
CA ARG A 203 -0.39 -2.48 -0.59
C ARG A 203 0.54 -3.63 -0.97
N SER A 204 1.85 -3.41 -0.95
CA SER A 204 2.83 -4.46 -1.29
C SER A 204 2.96 -5.53 -0.19
N ARG A 205 2.70 -5.20 1.08
CA ARG A 205 2.93 -6.10 2.24
C ARG A 205 1.67 -6.79 2.73
N TYR A 206 0.58 -6.04 2.80
CA TYR A 206 -0.71 -6.43 3.31
C TYR A 206 -1.77 -6.05 2.27
N PRO A 207 -1.88 -6.80 1.15
CA PRO A 207 -2.89 -6.53 0.13
C PRO A 207 -4.32 -6.65 0.70
N ILE A 208 -5.23 -5.94 0.04
CA ILE A 208 -6.67 -5.98 0.36
C ILE A 208 -7.23 -7.36 0.01
N VAL A 209 -8.01 -7.91 0.93
CA VAL A 209 -8.81 -9.11 0.73
C VAL A 209 -10.21 -8.66 0.34
N GLU A 210 -10.49 -8.64 -0.97
CA GLU A 210 -11.72 -8.08 -1.54
C GLU A 210 -12.99 -8.72 -0.96
N GLU A 211 -13.00 -10.05 -0.80
CA GLU A 211 -14.11 -10.81 -0.20
C GLU A 211 -14.38 -10.45 1.28
N CYS A 212 -13.41 -9.82 1.93
CA CYS A 212 -13.47 -9.38 3.32
C CYS A 212 -13.49 -7.85 3.46
N SER A 213 -13.63 -7.12 2.37
CA SER A 213 -13.63 -5.65 2.32
C SER A 213 -14.94 -5.17 1.71
N GLY A 214 -15.36 -3.94 2.01
CA GLY A 214 -16.65 -3.49 1.51
C GLY A 214 -17.17 -2.17 2.06
N VAL A 215 -18.46 -1.96 1.88
CA VAL A 215 -19.21 -0.79 2.35
C VAL A 215 -20.45 -1.27 3.12
N CYS A 216 -20.73 -0.65 4.27
CA CYS A 216 -21.87 -1.00 5.11
C CYS A 216 -22.54 0.26 5.68
N GLY A 217 -23.87 0.23 5.82
CA GLY A 217 -24.65 1.21 6.59
C GLY A 217 -24.87 0.76 8.03
N GLU A 218 -25.27 -0.51 8.20
CA GLU A 218 -25.51 -1.17 9.49
C GLU A 218 -24.42 -2.22 9.76
N CYS A 219 -23.18 -1.75 9.92
CA CYS A 219 -21.98 -2.60 9.92
C CYS A 219 -21.95 -3.69 11.01
N LEU A 220 -22.69 -3.49 12.12
CA LEU A 220 -22.80 -4.51 13.17
C LEU A 220 -23.67 -5.69 12.75
N GLU A 221 -24.67 -5.48 11.90
CA GLU A 221 -25.60 -6.51 11.43
C GLU A 221 -25.11 -7.22 10.15
N ASP A 222 -24.16 -6.60 9.44
CA ASP A 222 -23.60 -7.17 8.23
C ASP A 222 -22.82 -8.47 8.53
N THR A 223 -23.37 -9.60 8.06
CA THR A 223 -22.75 -10.91 8.28
C THR A 223 -21.39 -11.06 7.60
N HIS A 224 -21.05 -10.23 6.61
CA HIS A 224 -19.74 -10.27 5.95
C HIS A 224 -18.63 -9.76 6.88
N THR A 225 -18.92 -8.77 7.72
CA THR A 225 -17.93 -8.18 8.64
C THR A 225 -17.48 -9.15 9.75
N ARG A 226 -18.23 -10.23 9.98
CA ARG A 226 -17.99 -11.22 11.06
C ARG A 226 -17.33 -12.51 10.60
N LYS A 227 -17.18 -12.74 9.29
CA LYS A 227 -16.61 -13.99 8.75
C LYS A 227 -15.11 -13.92 8.53
N CYS A 228 -14.56 -12.70 8.51
CA CYS A 228 -13.18 -12.46 8.15
C CYS A 228 -12.34 -12.11 9.38
N SER A 229 -11.26 -12.87 9.58
CA SER A 229 -10.14 -12.43 10.40
C SER A 229 -9.18 -11.65 9.50
N CYS A 230 -8.66 -10.52 9.97
CA CYS A 230 -7.80 -9.61 9.23
C CYS A 230 -6.56 -9.31 10.08
N SER A 231 -5.37 -9.31 9.49
CA SER A 231 -4.18 -8.84 10.20
C SER A 231 -4.22 -7.32 10.41
N PHE A 232 -4.82 -6.60 9.47
CA PHE A 232 -5.06 -5.17 9.58
C PHE A 232 -6.45 -4.86 9.03
N VAL A 233 -7.25 -4.13 9.80
CA VAL A 233 -8.53 -3.58 9.34
C VAL A 233 -8.41 -2.06 9.36
N TYR A 234 -8.78 -1.41 8.27
CA TYR A 234 -8.97 0.04 8.23
C TYR A 234 -10.42 0.35 7.88
N ALA A 235 -11.06 1.25 8.61
CA ALA A 235 -12.43 1.67 8.36
C ALA A 235 -12.54 3.19 8.32
N LYS A 236 -13.34 3.68 7.38
CA LYS A 236 -13.66 5.09 7.18
C LYS A 236 -15.16 5.27 7.19
N CYS A 237 -15.67 5.87 8.25
CA CYS A 237 -17.11 6.02 8.50
C CYS A 237 -17.52 7.47 8.37
N ARG A 238 -18.52 7.74 7.54
CA ARG A 238 -19.16 9.04 7.43
C ARG A 238 -20.35 9.08 8.38
N ILE A 239 -20.29 9.97 9.36
CA ILE A 239 -21.29 10.09 10.43
C ILE A 239 -21.82 11.51 10.53
N GLN A 240 -23.00 11.69 11.11
CA GLN A 240 -23.58 13.00 11.38
C GLN A 240 -24.13 13.03 12.81
N ALA A 241 -23.58 13.88 13.66
CA ALA A 241 -24.14 14.08 15.00
C ALA A 241 -25.53 14.72 14.90
N LYS A 242 -26.47 14.32 15.75
CA LYS A 242 -27.80 14.95 15.76
C LYS A 242 -27.69 16.43 16.06
N GLY A 243 -28.40 17.24 15.26
CA GLY A 243 -28.37 18.70 15.34
C GLY A 243 -27.24 19.34 14.51
N GLU A 244 -26.23 18.58 14.11
CA GLU A 244 -25.17 19.09 13.23
C GLU A 244 -25.60 19.04 11.76
N LYS A 245 -25.25 20.09 11.01
CA LYS A 245 -25.57 20.18 9.58
C LYS A 245 -24.55 19.49 8.70
N ARG A 246 -23.33 19.25 9.21
CA ARG A 246 -22.21 18.74 8.43
C ARG A 246 -21.83 17.35 8.91
N PRO A 247 -21.74 16.36 8.02
CA PRO A 247 -21.20 15.06 8.38
C PRO A 247 -19.70 15.15 8.61
N GLN A 248 -19.20 14.33 9.52
CA GLN A 248 -17.78 14.13 9.81
C GLN A 248 -17.34 12.74 9.35
N VAL A 249 -16.02 12.54 9.27
CA VAL A 249 -15.42 11.30 8.79
C VAL A 249 -14.50 10.76 9.87
N ILE A 250 -14.86 9.62 10.45
CA ILE A 250 -14.02 8.94 11.44
C ILE A 250 -13.21 7.87 10.74
N GLU A 251 -11.91 7.84 11.03
CA GLU A 251 -11.00 6.82 10.54
C GLU A 251 -10.50 5.95 11.69
N LEU A 252 -10.60 4.63 11.53
CA LEU A 252 -10.16 3.65 12.52
C LEU A 252 -9.30 2.58 11.91
N MET A 253 -8.42 2.03 12.73
CA MET A 253 -7.76 0.77 12.42
C MET A 253 -7.63 -0.09 13.66
N ASP A 254 -7.54 -1.39 13.42
CA ASP A 254 -7.28 -2.39 14.44
C ASP A 254 -6.51 -3.55 13.80
N TYR A 255 -5.83 -4.32 14.62
CA TYR A 255 -4.86 -5.32 14.19
C TYR A 255 -5.29 -6.70 14.67
N ASN A 256 -5.09 -7.72 13.83
CA ASN A 256 -5.40 -9.11 14.14
C ASN A 256 -6.84 -9.30 14.66
N THR A 257 -7.79 -8.65 13.98
CA THR A 257 -9.18 -8.52 14.42
C THR A 257 -10.16 -8.82 13.27
N GLN A 258 -11.46 -8.84 13.57
CA GLN A 258 -12.51 -8.88 12.55
C GLN A 258 -13.05 -7.47 12.32
N PRO A 259 -13.49 -7.12 11.09
CA PRO A 259 -14.11 -5.81 10.84
C PRO A 259 -15.30 -5.52 11.77
N GLY A 260 -16.12 -6.54 12.08
CA GLY A 260 -17.24 -6.41 13.01
C GLY A 260 -16.81 -6.00 14.43
N GLU A 261 -15.67 -6.51 14.92
CA GLU A 261 -15.12 -6.12 16.22
C GLU A 261 -14.58 -4.69 16.21
N LEU A 262 -13.96 -4.24 15.10
CA LEU A 262 -13.51 -2.86 14.96
C LEU A 262 -14.67 -1.88 15.18
N PHE A 263 -15.83 -2.13 14.54
CA PHE A 263 -17.00 -1.26 14.66
C PHE A 263 -17.59 -1.21 16.08
N LYS A 264 -17.44 -2.25 16.89
CA LYS A 264 -17.91 -2.22 18.30
C LYS A 264 -17.16 -1.20 19.16
N HIS A 265 -15.94 -0.82 18.78
CA HIS A 265 -15.16 0.18 19.52
C HIS A 265 -15.56 1.63 19.21
N LEU A 266 -16.46 1.82 18.25
CA LEU A 266 -16.93 3.14 17.86
C LEU A 266 -18.13 3.59 18.69
N SER A 267 -18.01 4.77 19.28
CA SER A 267 -19.13 5.40 20.02
C SER A 267 -20.42 5.53 19.21
N PRO A 268 -20.41 5.86 17.89
CA PRO A 268 -21.61 5.84 17.05
C PRO A 268 -22.34 4.49 17.00
N PHE A 269 -21.61 3.38 17.17
CA PHE A 269 -22.15 2.03 17.11
C PHE A 269 -22.41 1.43 18.50
N ASN A 270 -21.77 1.95 19.55
CA ASN A 270 -21.71 1.24 20.83
C ASN A 270 -22.86 1.58 21.79
N ASN A 271 -23.29 2.83 22.01
CA ASN A 271 -24.10 3.02 23.25
C ASN A 271 -25.15 4.11 23.42
N LYS A 272 -25.52 4.88 22.39
CA LYS A 272 -26.72 5.74 22.50
C LYS A 272 -27.38 5.81 21.13
N LEU A 273 -28.18 4.78 20.83
CA LEU A 273 -28.95 4.65 19.59
C LEU A 273 -29.64 5.99 19.31
N GLY A 274 -29.14 6.69 18.29
CA GLY A 274 -29.66 7.99 17.89
C GLY A 274 -28.94 9.22 18.48
N LEU A 275 -27.65 9.18 18.80
CA LEU A 275 -26.85 10.42 18.85
C LEU A 275 -26.18 10.76 17.52
N TYR A 276 -25.92 9.75 16.70
CA TYR A 276 -25.27 9.87 15.41
C TYR A 276 -26.06 9.11 14.35
N ASP A 277 -26.21 9.73 13.19
CA ASP A 277 -26.67 9.08 11.97
C ASP A 277 -25.44 8.58 11.22
N ILE A 278 -25.36 7.26 11.01
CA ILE A 278 -24.26 6.63 10.26
C ILE A 278 -24.67 6.65 8.78
N LEU A 279 -24.04 7.52 8.01
CA LEU A 279 -24.35 7.70 6.59
C LEU A 279 -23.75 6.58 5.72
N GLY A 280 -22.71 5.92 6.24
CA GLY A 280 -22.08 4.76 5.61
C GLY A 280 -20.60 4.65 5.99
N CYS A 281 -20.09 3.43 6.00
CA CYS A 281 -18.70 3.12 6.26
C CYS A 281 -18.11 2.32 5.10
N ARG A 282 -16.87 2.62 4.73
CA ARG A 282 -16.02 1.74 3.92
C ARG A 282 -15.01 1.08 4.83
N TYR A 283 -14.75 -0.20 4.65
CA TYR A 283 -13.72 -0.92 5.39
C TYR A 283 -12.88 -1.81 4.47
N GLU A 284 -11.62 -1.95 4.84
CA GLU A 284 -10.61 -2.71 4.13
C GLU A 284 -10.01 -3.73 5.10
N CYS A 285 -10.16 -5.01 4.76
CA CYS A 285 -9.48 -6.10 5.42
C CYS A 285 -8.20 -6.42 4.67
N ARG A 286 -7.08 -6.41 5.38
CA ARG A 286 -5.77 -6.72 4.80
C ARG A 286 -5.12 -7.91 5.50
N GLN A 287 -4.43 -8.72 4.71
CA GLN A 287 -3.76 -9.94 5.15
C GLN A 287 -2.31 -9.92 4.66
N PRO A 288 -1.36 -10.57 5.37
CA PRO A 288 0.02 -10.59 4.95
C PRO A 288 0.12 -11.28 3.60
N GLY A 289 0.80 -10.61 2.67
CA GLY A 289 1.14 -11.15 1.38
C GLY A 289 2.02 -12.40 1.55
N PRO A 290 2.16 -13.22 0.49
CA PRO A 290 3.05 -14.37 0.51
C PRO A 290 4.47 -14.05 1.00
N ASP A 291 4.98 -12.84 0.76
CA ASP A 291 6.30 -12.38 1.24
C ASP A 291 6.43 -12.45 2.75
N ILE A 292 5.50 -11.79 3.43
CA ILE A 292 5.48 -11.70 4.89
C ILE A 292 5.26 -13.08 5.52
N LYS A 293 4.44 -13.92 4.90
CA LYS A 293 4.24 -15.31 5.34
C LYS A 293 5.53 -16.11 5.26
N ALA A 294 6.32 -15.91 4.20
CA ALA A 294 7.62 -16.58 4.08
C ALA A 294 8.65 -16.04 5.09
N ILE A 295 8.70 -14.72 5.32
CA ILE A 295 9.56 -14.13 6.36
C ILE A 295 9.23 -14.78 7.71
N SER A 296 7.94 -14.85 8.05
CA SER A 296 7.49 -15.49 9.30
C SER A 296 7.85 -16.98 9.37
N ALA A 297 7.88 -17.68 8.23
CA ALA A 297 8.17 -19.12 8.18
C ALA A 297 9.67 -19.44 8.17
N THR A 298 10.48 -18.59 7.55
CA THR A 298 11.91 -18.85 7.28
C THR A 298 12.85 -18.03 8.15
N GLY A 299 12.39 -16.91 8.71
CA GLY A 299 13.22 -15.93 9.42
C GLY A 299 14.18 -15.16 8.50
N VAL A 300 14.07 -15.30 7.18
CA VAL A 300 14.90 -14.58 6.20
C VAL A 300 14.21 -13.27 5.86
N ASP A 301 14.97 -12.17 5.85
CA ASP A 301 14.47 -10.88 5.39
C ASP A 301 14.25 -10.90 3.88
N VAL A 302 13.06 -10.50 3.44
CA VAL A 302 12.63 -10.55 2.04
C VAL A 302 12.52 -9.13 1.50
N ARG A 303 13.19 -8.88 0.37
CA ARG A 303 13.09 -7.60 -0.33
C ARG A 303 11.72 -7.47 -0.98
N ILE A 304 10.94 -6.51 -0.50
CA ILE A 304 9.63 -6.14 -1.03
C ILE A 304 9.78 -4.83 -1.78
N VAL A 305 9.53 -4.88 -3.09
CA VAL A 305 9.53 -3.71 -3.97
C VAL A 305 8.22 -2.95 -3.77
N GLU A 306 8.31 -1.67 -3.36
CA GLU A 306 7.13 -0.83 -3.15
C GLU A 306 6.76 -0.08 -4.43
N THR A 307 5.57 -0.37 -4.96
CA THR A 307 5.04 0.28 -6.16
C THR A 307 3.61 0.75 -5.96
N GLU A 308 3.19 1.67 -6.82
CA GLU A 308 1.83 2.16 -6.92
C GLU A 308 1.35 2.07 -8.38
N PRO A 309 0.04 1.83 -8.60
CA PRO A 309 -0.51 1.78 -9.95
C PRO A 309 -0.39 3.15 -10.61
N THR A 310 -0.13 3.15 -11.92
CA THR A 310 -0.05 4.38 -12.70
C THR A 310 -1.37 4.70 -13.41
N GLY A 311 -1.57 5.97 -13.76
CA GLY A 311 -2.69 6.41 -14.61
C GLY A 311 -2.50 6.06 -16.09
N ASP A 312 -3.52 6.31 -16.90
CA ASP A 312 -3.53 6.02 -18.35
C ASP A 312 -2.45 6.78 -19.15
N ASP A 313 -1.91 7.86 -18.58
CA ASP A 313 -0.88 8.72 -19.14
C ASP A 313 0.54 8.17 -19.01
N SER A 314 0.75 7.21 -18.09
CA SER A 314 2.06 6.56 -17.92
C SER A 314 2.18 5.35 -18.85
N PRO A 315 3.35 5.15 -19.48
CA PRO A 315 3.63 3.95 -20.25
C PRO A 315 3.83 2.69 -19.39
N LEU A 316 3.93 2.82 -18.07
CA LEU A 316 4.14 1.70 -17.15
C LEU A 316 2.80 1.23 -16.55
N ASN A 317 2.76 0.03 -16.00
CA ASN A 317 1.63 -0.50 -15.23
C ASN A 317 1.70 0.04 -13.80
N SER A 318 2.89 -0.02 -13.22
CA SER A 318 3.19 0.45 -11.86
C SER A 318 4.42 1.35 -11.86
N ARG A 319 4.50 2.26 -10.89
CA ARG A 319 5.66 3.13 -10.63
C ARG A 319 6.18 2.91 -9.23
N LEU A 320 7.41 3.35 -8.99
CA LEU A 320 8.01 3.27 -7.66
C LEU A 320 7.25 4.16 -6.69
N SER A 321 7.02 3.62 -5.49
CA SER A 321 6.57 4.46 -4.39
C SER A 321 7.62 5.53 -4.12
N ARG A 322 7.20 6.63 -3.50
CA ARG A 322 8.11 7.73 -3.13
C ARG A 322 9.25 7.25 -2.23
N ARG A 323 8.99 6.23 -1.41
CA ARG A 323 9.97 5.61 -0.53
C ARG A 323 10.90 4.65 -1.26
N GLU A 324 10.41 3.84 -2.19
CA GLU A 324 11.29 3.02 -3.04
C GLU A 324 12.19 3.92 -3.90
N LEU A 325 11.66 5.03 -4.43
CA LEU A 325 12.47 6.00 -5.15
C LEU A 325 13.56 6.63 -4.26
N SER A 326 13.25 6.88 -2.98
CA SER A 326 14.24 7.39 -2.02
C SER A 326 15.37 6.42 -1.71
N SER A 327 15.14 5.10 -1.75
CA SER A 327 16.21 4.13 -1.53
C SER A 327 17.23 4.09 -2.68
N LEU A 328 16.82 4.57 -3.87
CA LEU A 328 17.67 4.73 -5.04
C LEU A 328 18.35 6.11 -5.09
N GLN A 329 18.04 7.02 -4.17
CA GLN A 329 18.53 8.39 -4.21
C GLN A 329 20.01 8.48 -3.83
N LEU A 330 20.72 9.30 -4.59
CA LEU A 330 22.11 9.67 -4.35
C LEU A 330 22.22 11.14 -3.93
N PRO A 331 23.26 11.53 -3.17
CA PRO A 331 23.57 12.94 -2.96
C PRO A 331 23.73 13.67 -4.30
N ILE A 332 23.10 14.84 -4.45
CA ILE A 332 23.15 15.59 -5.72
C ILE A 332 24.57 16.04 -6.08
N GLU A 333 25.41 16.23 -5.06
CA GLU A 333 26.83 16.55 -5.19
C GLU A 333 27.58 15.46 -5.94
N LEU A 334 27.20 14.19 -5.76
CA LEU A 334 27.80 13.07 -6.47
C LEU A 334 27.49 13.17 -7.97
N CYS A 335 26.22 13.43 -8.32
CA CYS A 335 25.82 13.69 -9.71
C CYS A 335 26.56 14.89 -10.34
N ARG A 336 26.75 15.96 -9.57
CA ARG A 336 27.43 17.19 -10.03
C ARG A 336 28.95 17.03 -10.14
N ALA A 337 29.55 16.14 -9.36
CA ALA A 337 30.98 15.87 -9.37
C ALA A 337 31.42 15.04 -10.58
N TYR A 338 30.50 14.39 -11.28
CA TYR A 338 30.85 13.64 -12.50
C TYR A 338 31.44 14.59 -13.56
N PRO A 339 32.59 14.22 -14.16
CA PRO A 339 33.26 15.06 -15.15
C PRO A 339 32.33 15.44 -16.30
N GLU A 340 32.55 16.63 -16.87
CA GLU A 340 31.81 17.12 -18.04
C GLU A 340 32.04 16.19 -19.24
N GLY A 341 31.12 15.23 -19.44
CA GLY A 341 31.17 14.24 -20.51
C GLY A 341 30.49 12.92 -20.10
N GLY A 342 29.95 12.18 -21.08
CA GLY A 342 29.37 10.85 -20.86
C GLY A 342 27.90 10.81 -20.43
N TRP A 343 27.29 11.96 -20.15
CA TRP A 343 25.85 12.07 -19.97
C TRP A 343 25.12 11.94 -21.31
N ARG A 344 24.11 11.08 -21.36
CA ARG A 344 23.22 10.88 -22.52
C ARG A 344 21.83 11.32 -22.15
N GLN A 345 21.13 11.99 -23.08
CA GLN A 345 19.72 12.32 -22.88
C GLN A 345 18.92 11.01 -22.78
N LEU A 346 18.07 10.91 -21.77
CA LEU A 346 17.11 9.82 -21.66
C LEU A 346 15.95 10.12 -22.60
N ALA A 347 15.68 9.20 -23.53
CA ALA A 347 14.52 9.27 -24.41
C ALA A 347 13.25 8.89 -23.63
N GLU A 348 12.08 9.34 -24.09
CA GLU A 348 10.81 8.79 -23.63
C GLU A 348 10.80 7.27 -23.90
N ILE A 349 10.47 6.47 -22.87
CA ILE A 349 10.53 4.99 -22.79
C ILE A 349 10.89 4.26 -24.09
N GLY A 350 11.99 3.52 -24.10
CA GLY A 350 12.51 2.91 -25.33
C GLY A 350 13.74 2.05 -25.11
N ARG A 351 14.75 2.20 -25.98
CA ARG A 351 16.03 1.49 -25.85
C ARG A 351 16.72 1.91 -24.56
N CYS A 352 17.09 0.94 -23.72
CA CYS A 352 17.82 1.22 -22.50
C CYS A 352 19.19 1.84 -22.85
N PRO A 353 19.52 3.04 -22.33
CA PRO A 353 20.68 3.82 -22.75
C PRO A 353 22.03 3.19 -22.39
N CYS A 354 22.03 2.21 -21.48
CA CYS A 354 23.20 1.48 -20.98
C CYS A 354 23.21 0.01 -21.38
N ASP A 355 22.48 -0.35 -22.44
CA ASP A 355 22.41 -1.74 -22.93
C ASP A 355 22.03 -2.75 -21.84
N GLY A 356 21.12 -2.35 -20.96
CA GLY A 356 20.65 -3.15 -19.82
C GLY A 356 21.52 -3.03 -18.56
N GLY A 357 22.68 -2.36 -18.61
CA GLY A 357 23.56 -2.16 -17.47
C GLY A 357 23.07 -1.13 -16.44
N SER A 358 23.85 -0.95 -15.38
CA SER A 358 23.58 0.04 -14.33
C SER A 358 24.13 1.43 -14.66
N GLY A 359 23.69 2.41 -13.88
CA GLY A 359 24.21 3.76 -13.96
C GLY A 359 23.57 4.71 -12.97
N VAL A 360 23.80 5.99 -13.24
CA VAL A 360 23.23 7.10 -12.49
C VAL A 360 22.38 7.97 -13.42
N MET A 361 21.19 8.31 -12.96
CA MET A 361 20.26 9.22 -13.62
C MET A 361 20.22 10.55 -12.86
N MET A 362 20.30 11.66 -13.61
CA MET A 362 20.14 13.01 -13.09
C MET A 362 19.01 13.71 -13.82
N CYS A 363 18.04 14.25 -13.08
CA CYS A 363 16.93 15.01 -13.67
C CYS A 363 17.01 16.49 -13.32
N LYS A 364 16.57 17.32 -14.27
CA LYS A 364 16.61 18.79 -14.18
C LYS A 364 15.20 19.36 -14.28
N THR A 365 14.99 20.47 -13.57
CA THR A 365 13.74 21.23 -13.70
C THR A 365 13.79 22.18 -14.89
N THR A 366 12.62 22.44 -15.49
CA THR A 366 12.51 23.55 -16.44
C THR A 366 12.82 24.87 -15.77
N LYS A 367 13.55 25.75 -16.45
CA LYS A 367 13.61 27.17 -16.07
C LYS A 367 12.19 27.65 -15.80
N HIS A 368 11.95 28.22 -14.62
CA HIS A 368 10.75 28.98 -14.37
C HIS A 368 10.56 29.97 -15.51
N ASP A 369 9.30 30.23 -15.90
CA ASP A 369 8.93 31.24 -16.90
C ASP A 369 9.41 32.61 -16.41
N CYS A 370 10.67 32.87 -16.71
CA CYS A 370 11.53 33.84 -16.05
C CYS A 370 11.30 35.18 -16.72
N ARG A 371 10.06 35.68 -16.65
CA ARG A 371 9.57 36.71 -17.58
C ARG A 371 10.24 38.09 -17.49
N ALA A 372 11.14 38.37 -16.54
CA ALA A 372 11.59 39.76 -16.39
C ALA A 372 12.97 40.06 -15.76
N ARG A 373 13.87 39.11 -15.49
CA ARG A 373 15.21 39.47 -14.94
C ARG A 373 16.34 38.70 -15.60
N SER A 374 17.36 39.43 -16.05
CA SER A 374 18.55 38.99 -16.79
C SER A 374 19.49 38.02 -16.05
N SER A 375 19.07 37.43 -14.93
CA SER A 375 19.89 36.55 -14.09
C SER A 375 19.25 35.17 -13.90
N CYS A 376 18.58 34.63 -14.92
CA CYS A 376 18.00 33.29 -14.80
C CYS A 376 19.12 32.26 -14.83
N GLY A 377 19.32 31.66 -13.65
CA GLY A 377 20.35 30.65 -13.40
C GLY A 377 20.27 29.49 -14.39
N LYS A 378 21.41 28.81 -14.54
CA LYS A 378 21.54 27.55 -15.29
C LYS A 378 20.53 26.52 -14.75
N ASP A 379 20.12 25.58 -15.59
CA ASP A 379 19.21 24.49 -15.19
C ASP A 379 19.74 23.84 -13.90
N LEU A 380 18.89 23.79 -12.88
CA LEU A 380 19.28 23.23 -11.59
C LEU A 380 19.01 21.73 -11.64
N ALA A 381 20.08 20.94 -11.49
CA ALA A 381 19.95 19.53 -11.19
C ALA A 381 19.18 19.40 -9.88
N VAL A 382 18.03 18.76 -9.96
CA VAL A 382 17.14 18.61 -8.81
C VAL A 382 17.20 17.22 -8.24
N SER A 383 17.47 16.17 -9.01
CA SER A 383 17.53 14.81 -8.46
C SER A 383 18.64 13.94 -9.07
N CYS A 384 19.07 12.94 -8.31
CA CYS A 384 20.14 12.00 -8.63
C CYS A 384 19.76 10.62 -8.10
N HIS A 385 19.73 9.60 -8.96
CA HIS A 385 19.28 8.25 -8.61
C HIS A 385 20.10 7.15 -9.29
N HIS A 386 20.30 6.03 -8.61
CA HIS A 386 20.78 4.79 -9.21
C HIS A 386 19.69 4.09 -10.03
N PHE A 387 20.11 3.40 -11.09
CA PHE A 387 19.29 2.46 -11.83
C PHE A 387 20.15 1.28 -12.29
N GLY A 388 19.53 0.15 -12.63
CA GLY A 388 20.25 -1.00 -13.19
C GLY A 388 19.72 -2.36 -12.75
N PRO A 389 20.44 -3.45 -13.09
CA PRO A 389 19.94 -4.81 -12.94
C PRO A 389 19.55 -5.22 -11.51
N VAL A 390 20.31 -4.79 -10.50
CA VAL A 390 20.01 -5.08 -9.08
C VAL A 390 19.04 -4.09 -8.44
N TRP A 391 18.65 -3.05 -9.17
CA TRP A 391 17.70 -2.03 -8.76
C TRP A 391 16.59 -1.93 -9.82
N MET A 392 16.03 -0.74 -10.01
CA MET A 392 14.98 -0.52 -10.99
C MET A 392 15.56 -0.16 -12.34
N ASP A 393 14.86 -0.55 -13.41
CA ASP A 393 15.21 -0.04 -14.73
C ASP A 393 15.04 1.49 -14.79
N VAL A 394 15.80 2.11 -15.69
CA VAL A 394 15.90 3.56 -15.77
C VAL A 394 14.56 4.26 -16.04
N PHE A 395 13.64 3.63 -16.77
CA PHE A 395 12.35 4.24 -17.12
C PHE A 395 11.37 4.16 -15.95
N ALA A 396 11.44 3.11 -15.13
CA ALA A 396 10.70 3.06 -13.86
C ALA A 396 11.16 4.13 -12.87
N VAL A 397 12.48 4.39 -12.80
CA VAL A 397 13.02 5.49 -11.98
C VAL A 397 12.59 6.84 -12.58
N GLU A 398 12.65 7.03 -13.89
CA GLU A 398 12.24 8.26 -14.56
C GLU A 398 10.75 8.58 -14.34
N ASP A 399 9.86 7.61 -14.53
CA ASP A 399 8.40 7.79 -14.31
C ASP A 399 8.12 8.21 -12.87
N ALA A 400 8.76 7.54 -11.90
CA ALA A 400 8.62 7.89 -10.49
C ALA A 400 9.15 9.29 -10.17
N VAL A 401 10.31 9.68 -10.72
CA VAL A 401 10.87 11.03 -10.56
C VAL A 401 9.93 12.08 -11.15
N LYS A 402 9.43 11.87 -12.37
CA LYS A 402 8.48 12.79 -13.02
C LYS A 402 7.15 12.90 -12.27
N HIS A 403 6.73 11.83 -11.59
CA HIS A 403 5.50 11.83 -10.81
C HIS A 403 5.65 12.55 -9.46
N HIS A 404 6.72 12.25 -8.73
CA HIS A 404 6.90 12.72 -7.34
C HIS A 404 7.62 14.06 -7.24
N ILE A 405 8.32 14.48 -8.29
CA ILE A 405 9.07 15.75 -8.33
C ILE A 405 8.45 16.65 -9.41
N ASP A 406 7.91 17.78 -8.96
CA ASP A 406 7.28 18.75 -9.84
C ASP A 406 8.27 19.31 -10.89
N ARG A 407 7.78 19.50 -12.13
CA ARG A 407 8.46 20.24 -13.21
C ARG A 407 9.77 19.63 -13.71
N ILE A 408 9.93 18.31 -13.54
CA ILE A 408 10.95 17.56 -14.26
C ILE A 408 10.60 17.57 -15.76
N LYS A 409 11.59 17.89 -16.60
CA LYS A 409 11.45 17.80 -18.05
C LYS A 409 12.47 16.87 -18.66
N ASP A 410 13.73 17.11 -18.32
CA ASP A 410 14.85 16.44 -18.95
C ASP A 410 15.61 15.62 -17.90
N CYS A 411 15.77 14.33 -18.19
CA CYS A 411 16.64 13.44 -17.45
C CYS A 411 17.81 13.03 -18.34
N VAL A 412 18.99 12.98 -17.76
CA VAL A 412 20.21 12.50 -18.41
C VAL A 412 20.75 11.34 -17.60
N VAL A 413 21.41 10.41 -18.28
CA VAL A 413 21.96 9.21 -17.66
C VAL A 413 23.43 9.08 -17.96
N ARG A 414 24.14 8.45 -17.04
CA ARG A 414 25.53 8.02 -17.22
C ARG A 414 25.60 6.54 -16.86
N CYS A 415 26.13 5.75 -17.79
CA CYS A 415 26.29 4.31 -17.59
C CYS A 415 27.55 4.04 -16.76
N ASP A 416 27.44 3.06 -15.88
CA ASP A 416 28.60 2.50 -15.18
C ASP A 416 29.46 1.69 -16.16
N ASP A 417 30.76 1.61 -15.86
CA ASP A 417 31.60 0.60 -16.49
C ASP A 417 31.30 -0.80 -15.92
N GLU A 418 31.77 -1.85 -16.60
CA GLU A 418 31.48 -3.23 -16.24
C GLU A 418 31.95 -3.59 -14.82
N ASP A 419 33.08 -3.03 -14.37
CA ASP A 419 33.62 -3.32 -13.04
C ASP A 419 32.80 -2.64 -11.95
N THR A 420 32.35 -1.41 -12.17
CA THR A 420 31.43 -0.68 -11.28
C THR A 420 30.08 -1.39 -11.17
N MET A 421 29.50 -1.81 -12.30
CA MET A 421 28.27 -2.59 -12.31
C MET A 421 28.44 -3.92 -11.54
N ARG A 422 29.55 -4.63 -11.74
CA ARG A 422 29.86 -5.87 -11.02
C ARG A 422 30.06 -5.63 -9.52
N HIS A 423 30.62 -4.47 -9.15
CA HIS A 423 30.77 -4.07 -7.76
C HIS A 423 29.42 -3.90 -7.07
N HIS A 424 28.54 -3.08 -7.64
CA HIS A 424 27.18 -2.87 -7.13
C HIS A 424 26.42 -4.20 -7.00
N PHE A 425 26.54 -5.07 -8.01
CA PHE A 425 25.93 -6.40 -7.97
C PHE A 425 26.38 -7.22 -6.76
N TRP A 426 27.69 -7.32 -6.53
CA TRP A 426 28.23 -8.11 -5.43
C TRP A 426 28.03 -7.45 -4.07
N GLU A 427 27.93 -6.13 -3.99
CA GLU A 427 27.57 -5.43 -2.77
C GLU A 427 26.16 -5.82 -2.31
N GLU A 428 25.17 -5.72 -3.20
CA GLU A 428 23.79 -6.13 -2.95
C GLU A 428 23.68 -7.63 -2.64
N ALA A 429 24.36 -8.48 -3.41
CA ALA A 429 24.39 -9.91 -3.16
C ALA A 429 25.00 -10.25 -1.80
N ASN A 430 26.13 -9.63 -1.44
CA ASN A 430 26.80 -9.87 -0.16
C ASN A 430 25.94 -9.38 1.01
N TYR A 431 25.24 -8.26 0.86
CA TYR A 431 24.34 -7.72 1.87
C TYR A 431 23.18 -8.68 2.12
N ALA A 432 22.47 -9.09 1.07
CA ALA A 432 21.26 -9.90 1.18
C ALA A 432 21.53 -11.39 1.48
N LEU A 433 22.64 -11.94 1.02
CA LEU A 433 22.96 -13.37 1.14
C LEU A 433 23.97 -13.67 2.26
N TRP A 434 24.42 -12.68 3.03
CA TRP A 434 25.44 -12.86 4.08
C TRP A 434 25.19 -14.06 5.00
N ASN A 435 23.93 -14.24 5.42
CA ASN A 435 23.50 -15.31 6.32
C ASN A 435 22.89 -16.53 5.60
N ALA A 436 22.91 -16.54 4.27
CA ALA A 436 22.31 -17.62 3.50
C ALA A 436 23.19 -18.88 3.55
N PRO A 437 22.62 -20.07 3.86
CA PRO A 437 23.36 -21.32 3.83
C PRO A 437 24.07 -21.53 2.48
N GLY A 438 25.36 -21.86 2.53
CA GLY A 438 26.18 -22.12 1.34
C GLY A 438 26.70 -20.87 0.61
N TYR A 439 26.34 -19.66 1.03
CA TYR A 439 26.89 -18.44 0.45
C TYR A 439 28.29 -18.17 0.99
N GLN A 440 29.24 -17.93 0.10
CA GLN A 440 30.59 -17.50 0.47
C GLN A 440 30.78 -16.04 0.06
N ARG A 441 30.94 -15.15 1.05
CA ARG A 441 31.16 -13.71 0.83
C ARG A 441 32.27 -13.51 -0.20
N GLN A 442 31.96 -12.77 -1.26
CA GLN A 442 32.97 -12.38 -2.24
C GLN A 442 33.69 -11.13 -1.74
N THR A 443 34.95 -11.29 -1.32
CA THR A 443 35.83 -10.18 -0.89
C THR A 443 36.70 -9.64 -2.03
N SER A 444 36.93 -10.44 -3.07
CA SER A 444 37.76 -10.07 -4.21
C SER A 444 36.91 -9.95 -5.48
N LEU A 445 36.84 -8.74 -6.04
CA LEU A 445 36.18 -8.42 -7.31
C LEU A 445 36.89 -9.03 -8.54
N THR A 446 37.94 -9.83 -8.31
CA THR A 446 38.76 -10.43 -9.36
C THR A 446 37.95 -11.45 -10.15
N SER A 447 37.30 -10.99 -11.22
CA SER A 447 36.75 -11.75 -12.36
C SER A 447 35.61 -12.74 -12.11
N SER A 448 35.08 -12.88 -10.89
CA SER A 448 33.92 -13.74 -10.64
C SER A 448 32.66 -13.13 -11.26
N SER A 449 32.31 -13.64 -12.44
CA SER A 449 31.05 -13.33 -13.11
C SER A 449 29.84 -13.74 -12.24
N PRO A 450 28.68 -13.06 -12.36
CA PRO A 450 27.40 -13.50 -11.76
C PRO A 450 27.06 -14.99 -12.00
N LYS A 451 27.70 -15.60 -13.01
CA LYS A 451 27.75 -17.05 -13.27
C LYS A 451 28.16 -17.93 -12.07
N LEU A 452 28.70 -17.39 -10.98
CA LEU A 452 28.93 -18.16 -9.75
C LEU A 452 27.66 -18.42 -8.93
N LEU A 453 26.66 -17.52 -8.95
CA LEU A 453 25.44 -17.71 -8.16
C LEU A 453 24.68 -19.01 -8.53
N PRO A 454 24.52 -19.36 -9.81
CA PRO A 454 23.94 -20.65 -10.19
C PRO A 454 24.70 -21.87 -9.67
N LYS A 455 25.99 -21.74 -9.33
CA LYS A 455 26.78 -22.85 -8.74
C LYS A 455 26.48 -23.04 -7.26
N TRP A 456 26.24 -21.96 -6.52
CA TRP A 456 25.87 -22.03 -5.10
C TRP A 456 24.39 -22.35 -4.91
N TYR A 457 23.56 -21.84 -5.81
CA TYR A 457 22.11 -22.02 -5.79
C TYR A 457 21.65 -22.53 -7.17
N PRO A 458 21.46 -23.84 -7.34
CA PRO A 458 21.00 -24.38 -8.62
C PRO A 458 19.62 -23.80 -8.98
N ALA A 459 19.39 -23.63 -10.28
CA ALA A 459 18.11 -23.18 -10.80
C ALA A 459 17.04 -24.25 -10.59
N GLU A 460 15.92 -23.85 -10.03
CA GLU A 460 14.81 -24.76 -9.75
C GLU A 460 13.75 -24.68 -10.85
N ARG A 461 13.46 -25.82 -11.48
CA ARG A 461 12.57 -25.87 -12.66
C ARG A 461 11.12 -25.51 -12.35
N SER A 462 10.62 -25.81 -11.15
CA SER A 462 9.24 -25.51 -10.75
C SER A 462 8.96 -24.01 -10.60
N CYS A 463 10.00 -23.21 -10.36
CA CYS A 463 9.94 -21.77 -10.17
C CYS A 463 10.68 -20.98 -11.25
N SER A 464 11.18 -21.67 -12.27
CA SER A 464 11.80 -21.05 -13.42
C SER A 464 10.88 -21.20 -14.62
N SER A 465 10.79 -20.15 -15.43
CA SER A 465 9.89 -20.12 -16.58
C SER A 465 10.50 -19.34 -17.73
N THR A 466 10.05 -19.67 -18.92
CA THR A 466 10.38 -18.93 -20.13
C THR A 466 9.08 -18.47 -20.74
N CYS A 467 8.92 -17.18 -20.97
CA CYS A 467 7.79 -16.62 -21.70
C CYS A 467 8.27 -16.07 -23.03
N ASN A 468 7.75 -16.63 -24.13
CA ASN A 468 7.88 -16.06 -25.46
C ASN A 468 6.72 -15.10 -25.67
N SER A 469 6.98 -13.81 -25.65
CA SER A 469 5.92 -12.81 -25.69
C SER A 469 5.67 -12.33 -27.13
N ASP A 470 4.85 -13.04 -27.89
CA ASP A 470 4.18 -12.45 -29.07
C ASP A 470 3.04 -11.51 -28.62
N ARG A 471 3.34 -10.58 -27.69
CA ARG A 471 2.43 -9.63 -26.99
C ARG A 471 1.56 -10.19 -25.86
N GLN A 472 1.65 -11.47 -25.52
CA GLN A 472 1.05 -11.97 -24.27
C GLN A 472 1.92 -11.59 -23.08
N SER A 473 1.29 -11.11 -22.01
CA SER A 473 1.96 -10.80 -20.75
C SER A 473 2.67 -12.03 -20.21
N CYS A 474 3.83 -11.85 -19.56
CA CYS A 474 4.53 -12.92 -18.85
C CYS A 474 3.80 -13.27 -17.53
N THR A 475 2.49 -13.46 -17.59
CA THR A 475 1.61 -13.82 -16.47
C THR A 475 1.84 -15.24 -15.96
N ASN A 476 2.54 -16.07 -16.74
CA ASN A 476 2.84 -17.45 -16.38
C ASN A 476 4.10 -17.58 -15.51
N VAL A 477 4.75 -16.47 -15.14
CA VAL A 477 5.90 -16.52 -14.24
C VAL A 477 5.42 -16.94 -12.84
N PRO A 478 5.87 -18.10 -12.33
CA PRO A 478 5.42 -18.59 -11.03
C PRO A 478 5.73 -17.58 -9.93
N ASP A 479 4.77 -17.37 -9.02
CA ASP A 479 4.93 -16.48 -7.86
C ASP A 479 5.78 -17.15 -6.76
N CYS A 480 7.01 -17.48 -7.12
CA CYS A 480 7.97 -18.11 -6.23
C CYS A 480 8.82 -17.07 -5.52
N MET A 481 9.21 -17.42 -4.30
CA MET A 481 10.22 -16.68 -3.56
C MET A 481 11.58 -17.35 -3.69
N CYS A 482 12.57 -16.58 -4.12
CA CYS A 482 13.90 -17.06 -4.48
C CYS A 482 14.96 -16.38 -3.62
N ARG A 483 15.99 -17.12 -3.23
CA ARG A 483 17.22 -16.51 -2.68
C ARG A 483 17.86 -15.59 -3.70
N VAL A 484 17.92 -16.04 -4.96
CA VAL A 484 18.29 -15.20 -6.10
C VAL A 484 17.25 -15.40 -7.20
N ALA A 485 16.53 -14.33 -7.52
CA ALA A 485 15.67 -14.27 -8.70
C ALA A 485 16.43 -13.53 -9.81
N HIS A 486 16.42 -14.10 -11.01
CA HIS A 486 17.09 -13.53 -12.18
C HIS A 486 16.12 -13.55 -13.35
N VAL A 487 15.85 -12.40 -13.94
CA VAL A 487 15.02 -12.26 -15.13
C VAL A 487 15.86 -11.69 -16.24
N LYS A 488 15.83 -12.34 -17.40
CA LYS A 488 16.58 -11.95 -18.59
C LYS A 488 15.65 -11.89 -19.79
N CYS A 489 15.50 -10.73 -20.39
CA CYS A 489 14.56 -10.46 -21.47
C CYS A 489 15.28 -9.96 -22.72
N GLU A 490 14.96 -10.57 -23.86
CA GLU A 490 15.35 -10.10 -25.19
C GLU A 490 14.25 -9.20 -25.73
N THR A 491 14.60 -7.98 -26.14
CA THR A 491 13.67 -6.99 -26.69
C THR A 491 14.09 -6.57 -28.09
N ASN A 492 13.11 -6.32 -28.95
CA ASN A 492 13.32 -5.84 -30.32
C ASN A 492 12.52 -4.54 -30.52
N PHE A 493 13.14 -3.57 -31.17
CA PHE A 493 12.53 -2.28 -31.50
C PHE A 493 12.18 -2.23 -32.99
N LYS A 494 10.90 -1.99 -33.31
CA LYS A 494 10.40 -1.93 -34.71
C LYS A 494 11.15 -0.95 -35.61
N ASN A 495 11.79 0.06 -35.03
CA ASN A 495 12.48 1.13 -35.76
C ASN A 495 13.92 0.77 -36.20
N GLY A 496 14.28 -0.52 -36.20
CA GLY A 496 15.58 -0.98 -36.70
C GLY A 496 16.76 -0.75 -35.74
N HIS A 497 16.50 -0.49 -34.46
CA HIS A 497 17.54 -0.23 -33.45
C HIS A 497 18.21 -1.49 -32.88
N GLY A 498 18.04 -2.63 -33.54
CA GLY A 498 18.62 -3.91 -33.12
C GLY A 498 17.86 -4.55 -31.95
N GLU A 499 18.34 -5.72 -31.56
CA GLU A 499 17.87 -6.44 -30.38
C GLU A 499 18.68 -5.96 -29.17
N GLN A 500 18.02 -5.88 -28.01
CA GLN A 500 18.64 -5.52 -26.74
C GLN A 500 18.26 -6.54 -25.68
N GLU A 501 19.28 -6.95 -24.93
CA GLU A 501 19.12 -7.82 -23.78
C GLU A 501 19.00 -6.96 -22.51
N LEU A 502 18.00 -7.25 -21.70
CA LEU A 502 17.75 -6.57 -20.43
C LEU A 502 17.73 -7.63 -19.33
N GLU A 503 18.42 -7.37 -18.24
CA GLU A 503 18.44 -8.27 -17.09
C GLU A 503 18.08 -7.54 -15.81
N SER A 504 17.45 -8.27 -14.90
CA SER A 504 17.18 -7.83 -13.53
C SER A 504 17.44 -8.97 -12.56
N TRP A 505 17.96 -8.60 -11.40
CA TRP A 505 18.36 -9.49 -10.33
C TRP A 505 17.73 -9.01 -9.04
N GLY A 506 17.24 -9.95 -8.24
CA GLY A 506 16.74 -9.68 -6.90
C GLY A 506 17.20 -10.75 -5.92
N PHE A 507 17.49 -10.31 -4.69
CA PHE A 507 17.96 -11.18 -3.62
C PHE A 507 16.90 -11.29 -2.54
N ASN A 508 16.65 -12.51 -2.07
CA ASN A 508 15.56 -12.88 -1.17
C ASN A 508 14.24 -12.19 -1.58
N THR A 509 13.76 -12.45 -2.79
CA THR A 509 12.59 -11.74 -3.33
C THR A 509 11.73 -12.63 -4.21
N ARG A 510 10.55 -12.14 -4.59
CA ARG A 510 9.67 -12.82 -5.55
C ARG A 510 10.14 -12.64 -6.97
N MET A 511 9.93 -13.66 -7.77
CA MET A 511 10.17 -13.59 -9.22
C MET A 511 9.35 -12.49 -9.89
N GLN A 512 8.10 -12.30 -9.47
CA GLN A 512 7.23 -11.25 -10.01
C GLN A 512 7.74 -9.85 -9.72
N ASN A 513 8.38 -9.62 -8.56
CA ASN A 513 8.98 -8.34 -8.24
C ASN A 513 10.16 -8.04 -9.17
N VAL A 514 11.04 -9.03 -9.41
CA VAL A 514 12.18 -8.89 -10.33
C VAL A 514 11.75 -8.69 -11.78
N LEU A 515 10.69 -9.39 -12.21
CA LEU A 515 10.11 -9.13 -13.52
C LEU A 515 9.53 -7.70 -13.58
N GLY A 516 8.81 -7.27 -12.55
CA GLY A 516 8.24 -5.92 -12.43
C GLY A 516 9.26 -4.79 -12.36
N MET A 517 10.53 -5.09 -12.09
CA MET A 517 11.65 -4.13 -12.15
C MET A 517 12.05 -3.78 -13.59
N LEU A 518 11.52 -4.48 -14.61
CA LEU A 518 11.78 -4.24 -16.03
C LEU A 518 10.60 -3.52 -16.72
N SER A 519 10.87 -2.34 -17.27
CA SER A 519 9.96 -1.56 -18.15
C SER A 519 9.86 -2.13 -19.56
N VAL A 520 9.60 -3.42 -19.68
CA VAL A 520 9.36 -4.11 -20.97
C VAL A 520 7.91 -4.57 -21.10
N PRO A 521 7.37 -4.65 -22.33
CA PRO A 521 6.05 -5.22 -22.57
C PRO A 521 5.93 -6.63 -22.00
N GLY A 522 4.83 -6.89 -21.29
CA GLY A 522 4.58 -8.15 -20.60
C GLY A 522 5.21 -8.26 -19.21
N ALA A 523 5.98 -7.25 -18.80
CA ALA A 523 6.40 -6.98 -17.43
C ALA A 523 5.74 -5.67 -16.95
N ASN A 524 6.52 -4.62 -16.67
CA ASN A 524 5.97 -3.37 -16.16
C ASN A 524 5.51 -2.39 -17.26
N ALA A 525 5.81 -2.59 -18.55
CA ALA A 525 5.31 -1.68 -19.59
C ALA A 525 3.90 -2.06 -20.08
N LYS A 526 3.00 -1.07 -20.20
CA LYS A 526 1.66 -1.24 -20.80
C LYS A 526 1.79 -1.56 -22.28
N THR A 527 1.23 -2.68 -22.74
CA THR A 527 1.29 -3.09 -24.16
C THR A 527 0.46 -2.21 -25.10
N THR A 528 -0.52 -1.48 -24.55
CA THR A 528 -1.46 -0.63 -25.30
C THR A 528 -1.02 0.83 -25.39
N HIS A 529 0.04 1.24 -24.68
CA HIS A 529 0.46 2.63 -24.65
C HIS A 529 1.19 3.01 -25.96
N PRO A 530 0.94 4.20 -26.54
CA PRO A 530 1.57 4.61 -27.80
C PRO A 530 3.11 4.61 -27.75
N GLN A 531 3.69 4.95 -26.60
CA GLN A 531 5.15 4.99 -26.42
C GLN A 531 5.81 3.61 -26.27
N THR A 532 5.04 2.54 -26.05
CA THR A 532 5.59 1.18 -25.85
C THR A 532 5.25 0.25 -27.00
N TYR A 533 4.32 0.64 -27.89
CA TYR A 533 3.85 -0.16 -29.03
C TYR A 533 4.96 -0.61 -29.99
N TYR A 534 6.08 0.10 -30.02
CA TYR A 534 7.23 -0.23 -30.87
C TYR A 534 8.26 -1.16 -30.21
N ILE A 535 8.11 -1.42 -28.91
CA ILE A 535 8.92 -2.37 -28.14
C ILE A 535 8.24 -3.73 -28.22
N ASN A 536 8.98 -4.77 -28.58
CA ASN A 536 8.48 -6.14 -28.54
C ASN A 536 9.45 -7.00 -27.74
N THR A 537 9.01 -7.49 -26.60
CA THR A 537 9.74 -8.51 -25.86
C THR A 537 9.65 -9.81 -26.66
N ARG A 538 10.75 -10.47 -26.98
CA ARG A 538 10.75 -11.74 -27.71
C ARG A 538 10.68 -12.92 -26.77
N ASN A 539 11.59 -12.93 -25.81
CA ASN A 539 11.76 -14.01 -24.87
C ASN A 539 12.20 -13.43 -23.53
N CYS A 540 11.56 -13.83 -22.45
CA CYS A 540 12.04 -13.60 -21.10
C CYS A 540 12.25 -14.93 -20.39
N ASN A 541 13.46 -15.13 -19.89
CA ASN A 541 13.81 -16.24 -19.03
C ASN A 541 13.88 -15.77 -17.57
N ALA A 542 12.95 -16.25 -16.75
CA ALA A 542 12.90 -16.01 -15.32
C ALA A 542 13.41 -17.26 -14.60
N THR A 543 14.56 -17.15 -13.92
CA THR A 543 15.24 -18.25 -13.25
C THR A 543 15.28 -18.03 -11.74
N CYS A 544 14.71 -18.97 -10.99
CA CYS A 544 14.70 -18.95 -9.53
C CYS A 544 15.82 -19.84 -8.98
N HIS A 545 16.74 -19.26 -8.23
CA HIS A 545 17.84 -19.96 -7.60
C HIS A 545 17.62 -20.03 -6.08
N GLY A 546 17.60 -21.24 -5.54
CA GLY A 546 17.35 -21.49 -4.11
C GLY A 546 15.94 -21.07 -3.70
N ILE A 547 14.93 -21.88 -4.03
CA ILE A 547 13.54 -21.61 -3.64
C ILE A 547 13.44 -21.54 -2.11
N MET A 548 12.87 -20.45 -1.60
CA MET A 548 12.48 -20.29 -0.21
C MET A 548 11.01 -20.65 0.00
N GLN A 549 10.18 -20.40 -1.02
CA GLN A 549 8.77 -20.78 -1.02
C GLN A 549 8.30 -21.08 -2.45
N SER A 550 7.75 -22.28 -2.63
CA SER A 550 7.09 -22.71 -3.87
C SER A 550 5.70 -22.07 -4.01
N PRO A 551 5.17 -21.93 -5.24
CA PRO A 551 3.80 -21.48 -5.44
C PRO A 551 2.86 -22.54 -4.86
N LYS A 552 1.77 -22.10 -4.23
CA LYS A 552 0.77 -22.99 -3.63
C LYS A 552 -0.18 -23.57 -4.67
#